data_AF-A0A661VY99-F1
#
_entry.id   AF-A0A661VY99-F1
#
_cell.length_a   1.000
_cell.length_b   1.000
_cell.length_c   1.000
_cell.angle_alpha   90.00
_cell.angle_beta   90.00
_cell.angle_gamma   90.00
#
_symmetry.space_group_name_H-M   'P 1'
#
loop_
_entity.id
_entity.type
_entity.pdbx_description
1 polymer ?
#
loop_
_entity_poly.entity_id
_entity_poly.type
_entity_poly.pdbx_seq_one_letter_code
_entity_poly.pdbx_strand_id
1 'polypeptide(L)'
;MRAIMAKKKKIVEKREVTRLEAQLGTETYRMLKGLVTNPVSVIGLVLLGIFLLIAAAAPILAPPQREGADPYRIPRDGYGSIPRPPGSEWKTRQPPIPFWWKTVTGHEQWV
;
A
#
# COMPACT_ATOMS: atom_id res chain seq x y z
N MET A 1 4.54 46.97 33.33
CA MET A 1 5.73 46.34 32.67
C MET A 1 6.16 44.99 33.26
N ARG A 2 6.17 44.77 34.60
CA ARG A 2 6.63 43.50 35.21
C ARG A 2 5.84 42.23 34.82
N ALA A 3 4.51 42.34 34.64
CA ALA A 3 3.67 41.18 34.29
C ALA A 3 3.93 40.65 32.87
N ILE A 4 4.23 41.55 31.92
CA ILE A 4 4.56 41.17 30.53
C ILE A 4 5.91 40.43 30.50
N MET A 5 6.89 40.90 31.28
CA MET A 5 8.20 40.27 31.45
C MET A 5 8.09 38.87 32.08
N ALA A 6 7.25 38.70 33.11
CA ALA A 6 7.02 37.39 33.74
C ALA A 6 6.35 36.38 32.79
N LYS A 7 5.40 36.85 31.96
CA LYS A 7 4.78 36.02 30.92
C LYS A 7 5.79 35.64 29.84
N LYS A 8 6.64 36.59 29.39
CA LYS A 8 7.72 36.32 28.44
C LYS A 8 8.74 35.31 28.99
N LYS A 9 9.07 35.41 30.28
CA LYS A 9 10.03 34.51 30.95
C LYS A 9 9.54 33.06 31.02
N LYS A 10 8.22 32.83 31.16
CA LYS A 10 7.62 31.48 31.05
C LYS A 10 7.57 30.95 29.61
N ILE A 11 7.43 31.81 28.60
CA ILE A 11 7.47 31.39 27.19
C ILE A 11 8.89 30.97 26.78
N VAL A 12 9.92 31.45 27.49
CA VAL A 12 11.34 31.10 27.34
C VAL A 12 11.77 30.10 28.42
N GLU A 13 10.84 29.32 28.97
CA GLU A 13 11.19 28.15 29.78
C GLU A 13 11.71 27.07 28.83
N LYS A 14 13.00 26.80 28.94
CA LYS A 14 13.84 26.01 28.04
C LYS A 14 13.27 24.59 27.90
N ARG A 15 12.46 24.35 26.85
CA ARG A 15 11.91 23.02 26.54
C ARG A 15 13.06 22.01 26.57
N GLU A 16 12.96 20.99 27.42
CA GLU A 16 13.99 19.96 27.52
C GLU A 16 14.06 19.22 26.20
N VAL A 17 15.18 19.42 25.50
CA VAL A 17 15.43 18.85 24.18
C VAL A 17 15.63 17.35 24.39
N THR A 18 14.69 16.55 23.89
CA THR A 18 14.81 15.09 23.98
C THR A 18 16.03 14.64 23.16
N ARG A 19 16.73 13.55 23.53
CA ARG A 19 17.93 13.07 22.80
C ARG A 19 17.71 12.95 21.28
N LEU A 20 16.48 12.63 20.88
CA LEU A 20 16.03 12.58 19.48
C LEU A 20 15.91 13.97 18.83
N GLU A 21 15.42 15.00 19.54
CA GLU A 21 15.39 16.39 19.05
C GLU A 21 16.82 16.94 18.88
N ALA A 22 17.76 16.52 19.73
CA ALA A 22 19.15 16.95 19.67
C ALA A 22 19.92 16.34 18.48
N GLN A 23 19.59 15.10 18.08
CA GLN A 23 20.25 14.42 16.97
C GLN A 23 19.64 14.77 15.59
N LEU A 24 18.32 14.90 15.50
CA LEU A 24 17.64 15.17 14.24
C LEU A 24 17.58 16.67 13.91
N GLY A 25 17.66 17.52 14.93
CA GLY A 25 17.35 18.94 14.84
C GLY A 25 15.88 19.21 15.18
N THR A 26 15.61 20.36 15.78
CA THR A 26 14.26 20.72 16.24
C THR A 26 13.24 20.85 15.12
N GLU A 27 13.67 21.20 13.91
CA GLU A 27 12.78 21.41 12.78
C GLU A 27 12.27 20.09 12.19
N THR A 28 13.18 19.18 11.86
CA THR A 28 12.86 17.81 11.39
C THR A 28 12.05 17.04 12.43
N TYR A 29 12.38 17.17 13.72
CA TYR A 29 11.61 16.51 14.77
C TYR A 29 10.15 17.02 14.83
N ARG A 30 9.93 18.33 14.66
CA ARG A 30 8.56 18.88 14.61
C ARG A 30 7.80 18.37 13.38
N MET A 31 8.47 18.26 12.23
CA MET A 31 7.87 17.69 11.01
C MET A 31 7.50 16.20 11.20
N LEU A 32 8.43 15.40 11.72
CA LEU A 32 8.21 13.97 12.01
C LEU A 32 7.10 13.77 13.06
N LYS A 33 7.09 14.60 14.11
CA LYS A 33 6.01 14.61 15.08
C LYS A 33 4.68 15.02 14.44
N GLY A 34 4.70 15.98 13.52
CA GLY A 34 3.54 16.40 12.73
C GLY A 34 2.93 15.26 11.91
N LEU A 35 3.77 14.41 11.29
CA LEU A 35 3.34 13.25 10.51
C LEU A 35 2.48 12.25 11.31
N VAL A 36 2.82 12.01 12.58
CA VAL A 36 2.09 11.08 13.46
C VAL A 36 1.01 11.73 14.31
N THR A 37 0.99 13.06 14.43
CA THR A 37 -0.02 13.78 15.24
C THR A 37 -1.14 14.40 14.42
N ASN A 38 -0.90 14.70 13.14
CA ASN A 38 -1.92 15.22 12.24
C ASN A 38 -2.80 14.08 11.71
N PRO A 39 -4.13 14.09 11.94
CA PRO A 39 -5.01 13.02 11.48
C PRO A 39 -4.94 12.79 9.97
N VAL A 40 -4.76 13.83 9.16
CA VAL A 40 -4.63 13.71 7.70
C VAL A 40 -3.35 12.96 7.33
N SER A 41 -2.24 13.29 7.98
CA SER A 41 -0.96 12.61 7.77
C SER A 41 -0.99 11.16 8.23
N VAL A 42 -1.65 10.87 9.35
CA VAL A 42 -1.83 9.50 9.85
C VAL A 42 -2.65 8.65 8.89
N ILE A 43 -3.74 9.19 8.33
CA ILE A 43 -4.54 8.48 7.31
C ILE A 43 -3.67 8.15 6.09
N GLY A 44 -2.88 9.11 5.61
CA GLY A 44 -1.94 8.88 4.50
C GLY A 44 -0.90 7.80 4.82
N LEU A 45 -0.35 7.80 6.04
CA LEU A 45 0.61 6.80 6.50
C LEU A 45 -0.03 5.40 6.61
N VAL A 46 -1.27 5.31 7.09
CA VAL A 46 -2.03 4.06 7.15
C VAL A 46 -2.30 3.52 5.74
N LEU A 47 -2.73 4.39 4.81
CA LEU A 47 -2.96 4.01 3.41
C LEU A 47 -1.67 3.48 2.76
N LEU A 48 -0.55 4.18 2.98
CA LEU A 48 0.76 3.72 2.52
C LEU A 48 1.12 2.35 3.13
N GLY A 49 0.89 2.18 4.43
CA GLY A 49 1.10 0.90 5.13
C GLY A 49 0.31 -0.24 4.51
N ILE A 50 -0.96 -0.01 4.15
CA ILE A 50 -1.80 -1.00 3.46
C ILE A 50 -1.16 -1.39 2.12
N PHE A 51 -0.72 -0.43 1.30
CA PHE A 51 -0.05 -0.73 0.04
C PHE A 51 1.26 -1.49 0.21
N LEU A 52 2.05 -1.17 1.24
CA LEU A 52 3.27 -1.92 1.56
C LEU A 52 2.96 -3.37 1.95
N LEU A 53 1.91 -3.59 2.73
CA LEU A 53 1.45 -4.94 3.08
C LEU A 53 0.97 -5.72 1.85
N ILE A 54 0.21 -5.07 0.95
CA ILE A 54 -0.22 -5.67 -0.31
C ILE A 54 1.00 -6.03 -1.17
N ALA A 55 1.99 -5.14 -1.29
CA ALA A 55 3.21 -5.37 -2.06
C ALA A 55 4.04 -6.53 -1.49
N ALA A 56 4.17 -6.60 -0.17
CA ALA A 56 4.85 -7.72 0.49
C ALA A 56 4.10 -9.05 0.30
N ALA A 57 2.76 -9.01 0.29
CA ALA A 57 1.90 -10.18 0.06
C ALA A 57 1.67 -10.49 -1.43
N ALA A 58 2.20 -9.70 -2.36
CA ALA A 58 2.02 -9.87 -3.80
C ALA A 58 2.29 -11.29 -4.32
N PRO A 59 3.36 -12.01 -3.94
CA PRO A 59 3.61 -13.37 -4.45
C PRO A 59 2.53 -14.38 -4.04
N ILE A 60 1.82 -14.14 -2.94
CA ILE A 60 0.73 -15.00 -2.46
C ILE A 60 -0.59 -14.59 -3.12
N LEU A 61 -0.86 -13.28 -3.18
CA LEU A 61 -2.10 -12.72 -3.73
C LEU A 61 -2.21 -12.90 -5.25
N ALA A 62 -1.11 -12.72 -5.96
CA ALA A 62 -0.98 -12.83 -7.40
C ALA A 62 0.27 -13.65 -7.72
N PRO A 63 0.19 -14.99 -7.63
CA PRO A 63 1.34 -15.84 -7.90
C PRO A 63 1.87 -15.58 -9.31
N PRO A 64 3.20 -15.60 -9.49
CA PRO A 64 3.80 -15.36 -10.80
C PRO A 64 3.29 -16.38 -11.81
N GLN A 65 3.14 -15.95 -13.07
CA GLN A 65 2.76 -16.85 -14.13
C GLN A 65 3.83 -17.93 -14.32
N ARG A 66 3.43 -19.06 -14.93
CA ARG A 66 4.29 -20.25 -15.16
C ARG A 66 5.68 -19.82 -15.62
N GLU A 67 6.72 -20.51 -15.12
CA GLU A 67 8.09 -20.31 -15.57
C GLU A 67 8.15 -20.40 -17.11
N GLY A 68 8.66 -19.35 -17.76
CA GLY A 68 8.74 -19.23 -19.21
C GLY A 68 7.52 -18.62 -19.91
N ALA A 69 6.47 -18.22 -19.20
CA ALA A 69 5.41 -17.40 -19.76
C ALA A 69 5.91 -15.97 -20.02
N ASP A 70 5.71 -15.47 -21.24
CA ASP A 70 6.06 -14.10 -21.62
C ASP A 70 5.17 -13.09 -20.85
N PRO A 71 5.74 -12.24 -19.96
CA PRO A 71 4.96 -11.28 -19.17
C PRO A 71 4.18 -10.28 -20.01
N TYR A 72 4.55 -10.08 -21.27
CA TYR A 72 3.91 -9.14 -22.18
C TYR A 72 2.84 -9.80 -23.07
N ARG A 73 2.58 -11.09 -22.88
CA ARG A 73 1.51 -11.81 -23.60
C ARG A 73 0.26 -11.95 -22.75
N ILE A 74 -0.84 -11.44 -23.30
CA ILE A 74 -2.17 -11.68 -22.75
C ILE A 74 -2.50 -13.18 -22.94
N PRO A 75 -2.96 -13.88 -21.89
CA PRO A 75 -3.44 -15.25 -22.01
C PRO A 75 -4.58 -15.36 -23.04
N ARG A 76 -4.51 -16.35 -23.92
CA ARG A 76 -5.54 -16.63 -24.94
C ARG A 76 -5.96 -18.09 -24.85
N ASP A 77 -7.26 -18.36 -25.01
CA ASP A 77 -7.81 -19.73 -25.13
C ASP A 77 -7.34 -20.47 -26.39
N GLY A 78 -6.83 -19.74 -27.38
CA GLY A 78 -6.28 -20.33 -28.59
C GLY A 78 -6.59 -19.48 -29.82
N TYR A 79 -6.55 -20.14 -30.97
CA TYR A 79 -6.87 -19.55 -32.26
C TYR A 79 -7.91 -20.42 -32.96
N GLY A 80 -8.89 -19.79 -33.60
CA GLY A 80 -9.92 -20.47 -34.37
C GLY A 80 -10.40 -19.57 -35.50
N SER A 81 -10.92 -20.18 -36.57
CA SER A 81 -11.50 -19.46 -37.70
C SER A 81 -12.79 -18.71 -37.33
N ILE A 82 -13.51 -19.22 -36.33
CA ILE A 82 -14.75 -18.62 -35.82
C ILE A 82 -14.46 -18.01 -34.45
N PRO A 83 -14.66 -16.68 -34.25
CA PRO A 83 -14.53 -16.06 -32.95
C PRO A 83 -15.62 -16.58 -32.00
N ARG A 84 -15.27 -16.82 -30.74
CA ARG A 84 -16.23 -17.24 -29.72
C ARG A 84 -16.92 -16.02 -29.09
N PRO A 85 -18.18 -16.13 -28.66
CA PRO A 85 -18.85 -15.07 -27.92
C PRO A 85 -18.14 -14.80 -26.58
N PRO A 86 -18.27 -13.59 -26.00
CA PRO A 86 -17.76 -13.29 -24.67
C PRO A 86 -18.38 -14.23 -23.62
N GLY A 87 -17.61 -14.61 -22.60
CA GLY A 87 -18.06 -15.56 -21.58
C GLY A 87 -18.13 -17.01 -22.08
N SER A 88 -17.44 -17.36 -23.18
CA SER A 88 -17.24 -18.77 -23.53
C SER A 88 -16.21 -19.42 -22.61
N GLU A 89 -16.43 -20.67 -22.24
CA GLU A 89 -15.49 -21.45 -21.41
C GLU A 89 -14.08 -21.50 -22.00
N TRP A 90 -13.10 -21.35 -21.10
CA TRP A 90 -11.67 -21.42 -21.42
C TRP A 90 -11.24 -22.88 -21.50
N LYS A 91 -10.86 -23.37 -22.70
CA LYS A 91 -10.50 -24.77 -22.93
C LYS A 91 -9.01 -25.05 -22.85
N THR A 92 -8.17 -24.09 -23.24
CA THR A 92 -6.72 -24.28 -23.42
C THR A 92 -5.95 -23.14 -22.77
N ARG A 93 -4.80 -23.46 -22.16
CA ARG A 93 -3.83 -22.48 -21.60
C ARG A 93 -4.43 -21.49 -20.60
N GLN A 94 -5.44 -21.91 -19.83
CA GLN A 94 -5.97 -21.07 -18.76
C GLN A 94 -4.88 -20.83 -17.68
N PRO A 95 -4.78 -19.60 -17.14
CA PRO A 95 -3.94 -19.32 -16.01
C PRO A 95 -4.44 -20.11 -14.78
N PRO A 96 -3.54 -20.45 -13.84
CA PRO A 96 -3.95 -21.09 -12.60
C PRO A 96 -4.90 -20.17 -11.82
N ILE A 97 -5.95 -20.77 -11.26
CA ILE A 97 -6.93 -20.04 -10.46
C ILE A 97 -6.28 -19.69 -9.12
N PRO A 98 -6.31 -18.41 -8.70
CA PRO A 98 -5.75 -18.02 -7.41
C PRO A 98 -6.61 -18.57 -6.27
N PHE A 99 -6.00 -18.79 -5.11
CA PHE A 99 -6.67 -19.42 -3.95
C PHE A 99 -7.94 -18.70 -3.49
N TRP A 100 -8.02 -17.39 -3.71
CA TRP A 100 -9.14 -16.54 -3.31
C TRP A 100 -10.30 -16.53 -4.32
N TRP A 101 -10.13 -17.07 -5.54
CA TRP A 101 -11.15 -16.98 -6.60
C TRP A 101 -12.48 -17.57 -6.17
N LYS A 102 -12.47 -18.84 -5.75
CA LYS A 102 -13.68 -19.55 -5.29
C LYS A 102 -14.38 -18.84 -4.14
N THR A 103 -13.63 -18.24 -3.23
CA THR A 103 -14.20 -17.52 -2.09
C THR A 103 -14.87 -16.19 -2.47
N VAL A 104 -14.38 -15.53 -3.52
CA VAL A 104 -14.89 -14.22 -3.97
C VAL A 104 -16.00 -14.38 -5.00
N THR A 105 -15.84 -15.30 -5.95
CA THR A 105 -16.75 -15.45 -7.09
C THR A 105 -17.74 -16.60 -6.93
N GLY A 106 -17.46 -17.57 -6.07
CA GLY A 106 -18.23 -18.82 -5.96
C GLY A 106 -17.99 -19.82 -7.10
N HIS A 107 -17.17 -19.47 -8.09
CA HIS A 107 -16.89 -20.32 -9.25
C HIS A 107 -15.59 -21.13 -9.06
N GLU A 108 -15.58 -22.37 -9.54
CA GLU A 108 -14.39 -23.24 -9.55
C GLU A 108 -13.56 -23.12 -10.83
N GLN A 109 -14.06 -22.35 -11.80
CA GLN A 109 -13.45 -22.09 -13.11
C GLN A 109 -13.54 -20.58 -13.44
N TRP A 110 -12.83 -20.16 -14.49
CA TRP A 110 -12.77 -18.76 -14.91
C TRP A 110 -14.07 -18.22 -15.51
N VAL A 111 -14.96 -19.10 -15.98
CA VAL A 111 -16.24 -18.81 -16.65
C VAL A 111 -17.29 -19.78 -16.17
#